data_AF-A0A1Z9IWM1-F1
#
_entry.id   AF-A0A1Z9IWM1-F1
#
_cell.length_a   1.000
_cell.length_b   1.000
_cell.length_c   1.000
_cell.angle_alpha   90.00
_cell.angle_beta   90.00
_cell.angle_gamma   90.00
#
_symmetry.space_group_name_H-M   'P 1'
#
loop_
_entity.id
_entity.type
_entity.pdbx_description
1 polymer ?
#
loop_
_entity_poly.entity_id
_entity_poly.type
_entity_poly.pdbx_seq_one_letter_code
_entity_poly.pdbx_strand_id
1 'polypeptide(L)'
;MVLKRLFKEPTSFTLFIATILAIFEAINSAGYSDNIAISLGLIDSTPVAGEKITSPGGVNLDIWGPLKVGTLDYAILAFLSYVIASLWVYRPREDSSRKNKGRIFAIKSTRWIRFGLLSLFLAIISTANKRDFFADLSNNTVGTKLEGSFGLHEGTWGFQPTEWGIADFVELAVFYSLFLFCLWKGIEVDKAKLNPIPDNRNFIERIWGGIRDAERDQRSDIEMGATKANESFTNLVKLLGAATSLNVAAASLDEGDVKLAFNKWKNLTHRKGKQNKDWKGLSESLDQAGDFIEEEE
;
A
#
# COMPACT_ATOMS: atom_id res chain seq x y z
N MET A 1 -24.45 2.30 -17.36
CA MET A 1 -24.15 3.56 -16.63
C MET A 1 -25.03 3.79 -15.40
N VAL A 2 -26.33 3.44 -15.42
CA VAL A 2 -27.26 3.70 -14.30
C VAL A 2 -26.92 2.91 -13.01
N LEU A 3 -26.57 1.61 -13.10
CA LEU A 3 -26.18 0.82 -11.91
C LEU A 3 -24.93 1.37 -11.21
N LYS A 4 -23.96 1.93 -11.93
CA LYS A 4 -22.75 2.53 -11.35
C LYS A 4 -23.03 3.82 -10.55
N ARG A 5 -24.20 4.43 -10.71
CA ARG A 5 -24.63 5.58 -9.90
C ARG A 5 -25.29 5.14 -8.58
N LEU A 6 -25.78 3.91 -8.50
CA LEU A 6 -26.45 3.35 -7.32
C LEU A 6 -25.48 2.58 -6.40
N PHE A 7 -24.46 1.94 -6.97
CA PHE A 7 -23.45 1.18 -6.23
C PHE A 7 -22.14 1.95 -6.17
N LYS A 8 -21.52 2.01 -4.99
CA LYS A 8 -20.19 2.60 -4.80
C LYS A 8 -19.12 1.54 -5.06
N GLU A 9 -18.01 1.93 -5.68
CA GLU A 9 -16.88 1.01 -5.86
C GLU A 9 -16.36 0.54 -4.50
N PRO A 10 -16.25 -0.78 -4.26
CA PRO A 10 -15.78 -1.30 -2.99
C PRO A 10 -14.29 -1.03 -2.84
N THR A 11 -13.91 -0.31 -1.78
CA THR A 11 -12.51 -0.02 -1.46
C THR A 11 -11.83 -1.24 -0.81
N SER A 12 -10.49 -1.26 -0.75
CA SER A 12 -9.74 -2.31 -0.02
C SER A 12 -10.19 -2.45 1.44
N PHE A 13 -10.53 -1.33 2.09
CA PHE A 13 -11.07 -1.33 3.44
C PHE A 13 -12.47 -1.94 3.51
N THR A 14 -13.35 -1.63 2.55
CA THR A 14 -14.68 -2.24 2.44
C THR A 14 -14.61 -3.75 2.26
N LEU A 15 -13.69 -4.22 1.41
CA LEU A 15 -13.46 -5.65 1.17
C LEU A 15 -12.89 -6.36 2.40
N PHE A 16 -11.97 -5.71 3.12
CA PHE A 16 -11.43 -6.22 4.37
C PHE A 16 -12.54 -6.40 5.43
N ILE A 17 -13.37 -5.37 5.64
CA ILE A 17 -14.53 -5.45 6.55
C ILE A 17 -15.51 -6.54 6.11
N ALA A 18 -15.83 -6.62 4.81
CA ALA A 18 -16.71 -7.66 4.29
C ALA A 18 -16.16 -9.07 4.54
N THR A 19 -14.84 -9.25 4.44
CA THR A 19 -14.19 -10.53 4.73
C THR A 19 -14.29 -10.88 6.21
N ILE A 20 -14.02 -9.93 7.11
CA ILE A 20 -14.17 -10.14 8.55
C ILE A 20 -15.63 -10.49 8.90
N LEU A 21 -16.59 -9.73 8.38
CA LEU A 21 -18.01 -9.96 8.65
C LEU A 21 -18.50 -11.30 8.07
N ALA A 22 -17.99 -11.73 6.92
CA ALA A 22 -18.31 -13.04 6.37
C ALA A 22 -17.77 -14.18 7.23
N ILE A 23 -16.53 -14.07 7.72
CA ILE A 23 -15.94 -15.04 8.65
C ILE A 23 -16.71 -15.05 9.97
N PHE A 24 -17.00 -13.87 10.52
CA PHE A 24 -17.79 -13.71 11.72
C PHE A 24 -19.17 -14.39 11.57
N GLU A 25 -19.91 -14.08 10.50
CA GLU A 25 -21.23 -14.66 10.26
C GLU A 25 -21.17 -16.17 10.07
N ALA A 26 -20.11 -16.70 9.43
CA ALA A 26 -19.91 -18.14 9.30
C ALA A 26 -19.70 -18.83 10.66
N ILE A 27 -18.88 -18.25 11.53
CA ILE A 27 -18.64 -18.72 12.90
C ILE A 27 -19.91 -18.62 13.74
N ASN A 28 -20.61 -17.49 13.62
CA ASN A 28 -21.80 -17.15 14.38
C ASN A 28 -22.99 -18.03 14.00
N SER A 29 -23.22 -18.26 12.71
CA SER A 29 -24.26 -19.16 12.20
C SER A 29 -23.96 -20.64 12.49
N ALA A 30 -22.70 -21.01 12.67
CA ALA A 30 -22.31 -22.38 13.02
C ALA A 30 -22.41 -22.65 14.53
N GLY A 31 -22.67 -21.63 15.36
CA GLY A 31 -22.79 -21.79 16.81
C GLY A 31 -21.45 -22.05 17.50
N TYR A 32 -20.37 -21.47 16.96
CA TYR A 32 -19.03 -21.55 17.57
C TYR A 32 -18.60 -20.26 18.27
N SER A 33 -19.44 -19.21 18.24
CA SER A 33 -19.13 -17.92 18.86
C SER A 33 -18.96 -18.03 20.38
N ASP A 34 -19.80 -18.83 21.02
CA ASP A 34 -19.75 -19.15 22.45
C ASP A 34 -18.42 -19.81 22.84
N ASN A 35 -18.02 -20.85 22.10
CA ASN A 35 -16.78 -21.58 22.29
C ASN A 35 -15.55 -20.67 22.13
N ILE A 36 -15.58 -19.75 21.16
CA ILE A 36 -14.50 -18.79 20.95
C ILE A 36 -14.44 -17.77 22.11
N ALA A 37 -15.58 -17.24 22.56
CA ALA A 37 -15.61 -16.27 23.64
C ALA A 37 -15.15 -16.86 24.98
N ILE A 38 -15.50 -18.12 25.26
CA ILE A 38 -14.97 -18.89 26.40
C ILE A 38 -13.45 -19.08 26.25
N SER A 39 -12.97 -19.51 25.07
CA SER A 39 -11.53 -19.76 24.84
C SER A 39 -10.65 -18.51 24.98
N LEU A 40 -11.22 -17.33 24.73
CA LEU A 40 -10.54 -16.04 24.86
C LEU A 40 -10.67 -15.43 26.27
N GLY A 41 -11.34 -16.13 27.20
CA GLY A 41 -11.58 -15.64 28.57
C GLY A 41 -12.47 -14.40 28.62
N LEU A 42 -13.32 -14.20 27.60
CA LEU A 42 -14.22 -13.04 27.52
C LEU A 42 -15.51 -13.27 28.32
N ILE A 43 -15.87 -14.54 28.54
CA ILE A 43 -17.02 -14.97 29.34
C ILE A 43 -16.68 -16.26 30.09
N ASP A 44 -17.22 -16.41 31.31
CA ASP A 44 -16.96 -17.59 32.17
C ASP A 44 -17.92 -18.76 31.87
N SER A 45 -19.08 -18.47 31.29
CA SER A 45 -20.09 -19.47 30.90
C SER A 45 -21.10 -18.87 29.92
N THR A 46 -21.57 -19.64 28.94
CA THR A 46 -22.80 -19.32 28.21
C THR A 46 -24.02 -19.93 28.90
N PRO A 47 -25.19 -19.26 28.86
CA PRO A 47 -26.43 -19.80 29.41
C PRO A 47 -26.85 -21.14 28.77
N VAL A 48 -26.53 -21.38 27.49
CA VAL A 48 -26.83 -22.64 26.76
C VAL A 48 -25.78 -22.91 25.65
N ALA A 49 -25.44 -24.19 25.41
CA ALA A 49 -24.56 -24.59 24.30
C ALA A 49 -25.23 -24.36 22.93
N GLY A 50 -24.49 -23.80 21.97
CA GLY A 50 -25.03 -23.43 20.65
C GLY A 50 -25.72 -22.06 20.68
N GLU A 51 -25.16 -21.12 21.44
CA GLU A 51 -25.58 -19.73 21.40
C GLU A 51 -24.67 -18.91 20.49
N LYS A 52 -25.25 -17.88 19.90
CA LYS A 52 -24.56 -16.99 18.98
C LYS A 52 -24.70 -15.54 19.40
N ILE A 53 -23.83 -14.70 18.90
CA ILE A 53 -23.86 -13.27 19.16
C ILE A 53 -25.01 -12.65 18.36
N THR A 54 -25.93 -12.00 19.06
CA THR A 54 -27.08 -11.31 18.49
C THR A 54 -27.07 -9.83 18.87
N SER A 55 -27.75 -8.99 18.09
CA SER A 55 -27.96 -7.60 18.47
C SER A 55 -28.86 -7.53 19.70
N PRO A 56 -28.57 -6.65 20.69
CA PRO A 56 -29.43 -6.47 21.86
C PRO A 56 -30.88 -6.24 21.46
N GLY A 57 -31.77 -7.11 21.95
CA GLY A 57 -33.20 -7.02 21.69
C GLY A 57 -33.90 -6.16 22.75
N GLY A 58 -34.23 -4.91 22.42
CA GLY A 58 -35.03 -4.06 23.30
C GLY A 58 -34.28 -3.59 24.55
N VAL A 59 -34.85 -3.82 25.74
CA VAL A 59 -34.35 -3.29 27.04
C VAL A 59 -33.31 -4.20 27.70
N ASN A 60 -33.19 -5.46 27.26
CA ASN A 60 -32.15 -6.38 27.73
C ASN A 60 -30.92 -6.29 26.84
N LEU A 61 -29.75 -6.10 27.46
CA LEU A 61 -28.45 -5.97 26.81
C LEU A 61 -27.77 -7.33 26.56
N ASP A 62 -28.54 -8.42 26.60
CA ASP A 62 -27.99 -9.76 26.36
C ASP A 62 -27.54 -9.87 24.91
N ILE A 63 -26.23 -10.05 24.74
CA ILE A 63 -25.58 -10.21 23.44
C ILE A 63 -25.62 -11.66 22.96
N TRP A 64 -25.92 -12.62 23.84
CA TRP A 64 -26.04 -14.05 23.51
C TRP A 64 -27.49 -14.40 23.23
N GLY A 65 -27.71 -15.09 22.12
CA GLY A 65 -29.03 -15.51 21.69
C GLY A 65 -29.04 -16.90 21.06
N PRO A 66 -30.22 -17.50 20.91
CA PRO A 66 -30.35 -18.83 20.32
C PRO A 66 -29.86 -18.83 18.85
N LEU A 67 -29.44 -20.00 18.36
CA LEU A 67 -29.14 -20.29 16.95
C LEU A 67 -30.38 -20.11 16.03
N LYS A 68 -30.81 -18.87 15.85
CA LYS A 68 -31.90 -18.45 14.97
C LYS A 68 -31.44 -17.24 14.18
N VAL A 69 -31.96 -17.10 12.97
CA VAL A 69 -31.67 -15.92 12.14
C VAL A 69 -32.32 -14.70 12.80
N GLY A 70 -31.49 -13.79 13.29
CA GLY A 70 -31.84 -12.54 13.92
C GLY A 70 -31.54 -11.34 13.02
N THR A 71 -31.87 -10.15 13.52
CA THR A 71 -31.71 -8.87 12.82
C THR A 71 -30.27 -8.56 12.43
N LEU A 72 -29.31 -8.97 13.25
CA LEU A 72 -27.87 -8.79 13.00
C LEU A 72 -27.43 -9.59 11.77
N ASP A 73 -27.84 -10.85 11.65
CA ASP A 73 -27.47 -11.70 10.51
C ASP A 73 -28.04 -11.14 9.20
N TYR A 74 -29.29 -10.65 9.23
CA TYR A 74 -29.90 -9.99 8.07
C TYR A 74 -29.13 -8.73 7.65
N ALA A 75 -28.66 -7.94 8.62
CA ALA A 75 -27.87 -6.74 8.34
C ALA A 75 -26.51 -7.10 7.71
N ILE A 76 -25.83 -8.13 8.23
CA ILE A 76 -24.57 -8.62 7.67
C ILE A 76 -24.79 -9.19 6.27
N LEU A 77 -25.79 -10.05 6.08
CA LEU A 77 -26.15 -10.61 4.76
C LEU A 77 -26.49 -9.53 3.74
N ALA A 78 -27.24 -8.50 4.13
CA ALA A 78 -27.55 -7.37 3.25
C ALA A 78 -26.29 -6.60 2.85
N PHE A 79 -25.38 -6.33 3.79
CA PHE A 79 -24.09 -5.69 3.52
C PHE A 79 -23.21 -6.54 2.59
N LEU A 80 -23.07 -7.84 2.86
CA LEU A 80 -22.28 -8.75 2.03
C LEU A 80 -22.86 -8.85 0.62
N SER A 81 -24.19 -8.95 0.49
CA SER A 81 -24.89 -8.95 -0.79
C SER A 81 -24.67 -7.65 -1.56
N TYR A 82 -24.69 -6.50 -0.88
CA TYR A 82 -24.34 -5.21 -1.47
C TYR A 82 -22.90 -5.17 -1.98
N VAL A 83 -21.94 -5.71 -1.22
CA VAL A 83 -20.53 -5.76 -1.63
C VAL A 83 -20.33 -6.67 -2.84
N ILE A 84 -20.99 -7.84 -2.88
CA ILE A 84 -20.93 -8.77 -4.03
C ILE A 84 -21.56 -8.12 -5.27
N ALA A 85 -22.73 -7.49 -5.14
CA ALA A 85 -23.37 -6.75 -6.22
C ALA A 85 -22.47 -5.61 -6.72
N SER A 86 -21.83 -4.87 -5.81
CA SER A 86 -20.88 -3.80 -6.15
C SER A 86 -19.66 -4.35 -6.88
N LEU A 87 -19.07 -5.46 -6.42
CA LEU A 87 -17.97 -6.14 -7.10
C LEU A 87 -18.35 -6.58 -8.52
N TRP A 88 -19.56 -7.11 -8.69
CA TRP A 88 -20.08 -7.54 -9.98
C TRP A 88 -20.33 -6.37 -10.94
N VAL A 89 -20.90 -5.27 -10.43
CA VAL A 89 -21.19 -4.04 -11.21
C VAL A 89 -19.92 -3.34 -11.67
N TYR A 90 -18.91 -3.27 -10.79
CA TYR A 90 -17.66 -2.63 -11.14
C TYR A 90 -16.80 -3.57 -12.01
N ARG A 91 -16.91 -4.90 -11.82
CA ARG A 91 -15.94 -5.94 -12.18
C ARG A 91 -14.54 -5.52 -11.73
N PRO A 92 -13.75 -6.37 -11.06
CA PRO A 92 -12.33 -6.06 -10.94
C PRO A 92 -11.75 -6.10 -12.36
N ARG A 93 -11.76 -4.96 -13.07
CA ARG A 93 -10.77 -4.69 -14.09
C ARG A 93 -9.47 -4.90 -13.35
N GLU A 94 -8.61 -5.77 -13.88
CA GLU A 94 -7.20 -5.75 -13.55
C GLU A 94 -6.73 -4.32 -13.83
N ASP A 95 -6.79 -3.50 -12.79
CA ASP A 95 -6.38 -2.11 -12.77
C ASP A 95 -4.84 -2.14 -12.73
N SER A 96 -4.25 -2.73 -13.77
CA SER A 96 -2.82 -2.75 -14.07
C SER A 96 -2.26 -1.33 -14.30
N SER A 97 -3.14 -0.33 -14.34
CA SER A 97 -2.80 1.08 -14.53
C SER A 97 -2.70 1.88 -13.22
N ARG A 98 -2.95 1.29 -12.04
CA ARG A 98 -2.55 1.94 -10.78
C ARG A 98 -1.04 1.88 -10.64
N LYS A 99 -0.40 2.85 -11.30
CA LYS A 99 0.91 3.42 -11.05
C LYS A 99 1.47 2.89 -9.75
N ASN A 100 2.44 1.99 -9.85
CA ASN A 100 3.32 1.63 -8.76
C ASN A 100 4.01 2.93 -8.31
N LYS A 101 3.35 3.65 -7.41
CA LYS A 101 3.80 4.92 -6.84
C LYS A 101 5.13 4.63 -6.15
N GLY A 102 6.23 4.96 -6.82
CA GLY A 102 7.56 5.13 -6.27
C GLY A 102 7.98 4.16 -5.17
N ARG A 103 7.65 2.86 -5.28
CA ARG A 103 8.13 1.90 -4.28
C ARG A 103 9.63 1.78 -4.47
N ILE A 104 10.37 2.20 -3.44
CA ILE A 104 11.84 2.09 -3.32
C ILE A 104 12.23 0.62 -3.15
N PHE A 105 11.30 -0.19 -2.63
CA PHE A 105 11.45 -1.62 -2.44
C PHE A 105 10.77 -2.40 -3.57
N ALA A 106 11.56 -3.18 -4.29
CA ALA A 106 11.09 -4.19 -5.24
C ALA A 106 11.12 -5.57 -4.56
N ILE A 107 10.15 -6.42 -4.90
CA ILE A 107 10.15 -7.81 -4.45
C ILE A 107 11.12 -8.57 -5.35
N LYS A 108 12.28 -8.96 -4.82
CA LYS A 108 13.27 -9.77 -5.51
C LYS A 108 12.82 -11.21 -5.66
N SER A 109 12.23 -11.76 -4.59
CA SER A 109 11.76 -13.14 -4.60
C SER A 109 10.62 -13.36 -3.62
N THR A 110 9.45 -13.66 -4.18
CA THR A 110 8.27 -14.05 -3.41
C THR A 110 8.50 -15.33 -2.60
N ARG A 111 9.36 -16.24 -3.07
CA ARG A 111 9.67 -17.49 -2.34
C ARG A 111 10.41 -17.22 -1.04
N TRP A 112 11.42 -16.35 -1.07
CA TRP A 112 12.16 -15.95 0.14
C TRP A 112 11.27 -15.20 1.13
N ILE A 113 10.36 -14.34 0.65
CA ILE A 113 9.39 -13.67 1.53
C ILE A 113 8.45 -14.69 2.19
N ARG A 114 7.95 -15.69 1.45
CA ARG A 114 7.11 -16.76 2.00
C ARG A 114 7.85 -17.59 3.06
N PHE A 115 9.11 -17.96 2.79
CA PHE A 115 9.94 -18.66 3.79
C PHE A 115 10.20 -17.79 5.03
N GLY A 116 10.44 -16.50 4.84
CA GLY A 116 10.59 -15.56 5.96
C GLY A 116 9.32 -15.51 6.82
N LEU A 117 8.14 -15.34 6.20
CA LEU A 117 6.87 -15.35 6.91
C LEU A 117 6.63 -16.66 7.68
N LEU A 118 6.97 -17.80 7.09
CA LEU A 118 6.86 -19.10 7.76
C LEU A 118 7.82 -19.20 8.94
N SER A 119 9.07 -18.75 8.80
CA SER A 119 10.05 -18.70 9.89
C SER A 119 9.59 -17.79 11.03
N LEU A 120 9.00 -16.64 10.70
CA LEU A 120 8.45 -15.72 11.69
C LEU A 120 7.27 -16.35 12.43
N PHE A 121 6.39 -17.05 11.72
CA PHE A 121 5.25 -17.74 12.31
C PHE A 121 5.71 -18.83 13.29
N LEU A 122 6.70 -19.64 12.90
CA LEU A 122 7.32 -20.62 13.80
C LEU A 122 7.98 -19.96 15.03
N ALA A 123 8.68 -18.83 14.85
CA ALA A 123 9.28 -18.09 15.95
C ALA A 123 8.22 -17.62 16.96
N ILE A 124 7.10 -17.09 16.47
CA ILE A 124 5.99 -16.60 17.30
C ILE A 124 5.34 -17.77 18.04
N ILE A 125 5.07 -18.89 17.36
CA ILE A 125 4.51 -20.09 17.99
C ILE A 125 5.44 -20.63 19.07
N SER A 126 6.73 -20.76 18.78
CA SER A 126 7.74 -21.23 19.75
C SER A 126 7.81 -20.28 20.95
N THR A 127 7.76 -18.97 20.72
CA THR A 127 7.74 -17.96 21.81
C THR A 127 6.47 -18.06 22.65
N ALA A 128 5.30 -18.22 22.02
CA ALA A 128 4.04 -18.36 22.73
C ALA A 128 4.02 -19.65 23.56
N ASN A 129 4.53 -20.75 23.00
CA ASN A 129 4.64 -22.02 23.69
C ASN A 129 5.51 -21.95 24.94
N LYS A 130 6.65 -21.27 24.87
CA LYS A 130 7.60 -21.10 25.98
C LYS A 130 7.19 -20.04 27.00
N ARG A 131 6.07 -19.34 26.76
CA ARG A 131 5.46 -18.36 27.67
C ARG A 131 4.15 -18.87 28.28
N ASP A 132 3.97 -20.19 28.33
CA ASP A 132 2.81 -20.87 28.92
C ASP A 132 1.45 -20.54 28.26
N PHE A 133 1.45 -19.84 27.12
CA PHE A 133 0.22 -19.40 26.45
C PHE A 133 -0.69 -20.57 26.06
N PHE A 134 -0.10 -21.70 25.62
CA PHE A 134 -0.89 -22.88 25.28
C PHE A 134 -1.38 -23.65 26.51
N ALA A 135 -0.63 -23.61 27.61
CA ALA A 135 -1.05 -24.20 28.88
C ALA A 135 -2.26 -23.42 29.43
N ASP A 136 -2.18 -22.09 29.45
CA ASP A 136 -3.28 -21.21 29.83
C ASP A 136 -4.53 -21.45 28.97
N LEU A 137 -4.35 -21.57 27.64
CA LEU A 137 -5.45 -21.86 26.71
C LEU A 137 -6.09 -23.23 26.96
N SER A 138 -5.28 -24.26 27.26
CA SER A 138 -5.77 -25.59 27.60
C SER A 138 -6.48 -25.62 28.95
N ASN A 139 -5.95 -24.90 29.94
CA ASN A 139 -6.53 -24.80 31.28
C ASN A 139 -7.90 -24.15 31.25
N ASN A 140 -8.06 -23.08 30.47
CA ASN A 140 -9.34 -22.40 30.29
C ASN A 140 -10.39 -23.27 29.58
N THR A 141 -9.97 -24.23 28.74
CA THR A 141 -10.89 -25.06 27.96
C THR A 141 -11.26 -26.37 28.66
N VAL A 142 -10.31 -27.00 29.36
CA VAL A 142 -10.47 -28.35 29.94
C VAL A 142 -10.57 -28.31 31.47
N GLY A 143 -10.26 -27.18 32.11
CA GLY A 143 -10.31 -27.01 33.57
C GLY A 143 -9.18 -27.73 34.33
N THR A 144 -8.13 -28.16 33.63
CA THR A 144 -6.94 -28.78 34.24
C THR A 144 -5.92 -27.72 34.67
N LYS A 145 -4.98 -28.06 35.57
CA LYS A 145 -3.81 -27.23 35.89
C LYS A 145 -2.58 -27.76 35.16
N LEU A 146 -2.47 -27.42 33.89
CA LEU A 146 -1.30 -27.69 33.05
C LEU A 146 -0.38 -26.47 33.17
N GLU A 147 0.92 -26.69 33.32
CA GLU A 147 1.91 -25.63 33.42
C GLU A 147 3.05 -25.92 32.45
N GLY A 148 3.66 -24.87 31.90
CA GLY A 148 4.82 -24.97 31.03
C GLY A 148 4.51 -25.09 29.54
N SER A 149 5.51 -25.55 28.78
CA SER A 149 5.42 -25.64 27.33
C SER A 149 4.80 -26.96 26.86
N PHE A 150 4.10 -26.92 25.73
CA PHE A 150 3.58 -28.10 25.05
C PHE A 150 4.66 -28.70 24.15
N GLY A 151 4.97 -29.99 24.32
CA GLY A 151 6.02 -30.62 23.53
C GLY A 151 6.06 -32.13 23.69
N LEU A 152 7.00 -32.75 22.96
CA LEU A 152 7.34 -34.15 23.15
C LEU A 152 8.31 -34.26 24.33
N HIS A 153 7.78 -34.67 25.47
CA HIS A 153 8.56 -34.88 26.69
C HIS A 153 8.63 -36.39 26.97
N GLU A 154 9.85 -36.91 27.07
CA GLU A 154 10.11 -38.34 27.35
C GLU A 154 9.33 -39.31 26.43
N GLY A 155 9.13 -38.92 25.16
CA GLY A 155 8.42 -39.74 24.16
C GLY A 155 6.90 -39.61 24.17
N THR A 156 6.33 -38.79 25.07
CA THR A 156 4.89 -38.51 25.13
C THR A 156 4.61 -37.04 24.86
N TRP A 157 3.52 -36.77 24.13
CA TRP A 157 3.04 -35.40 23.93
C TRP A 157 2.33 -34.90 25.18
N GLY A 158 2.79 -33.80 25.74
CA GLY A 158 2.20 -33.24 26.96
C GLY A 158 2.77 -31.88 27.33
N PHE A 159 2.17 -31.26 28.33
CA PHE A 159 2.66 -30.04 28.97
C PHE A 159 3.62 -30.41 30.09
N GLN A 160 4.77 -29.74 30.16
CA GLN A 160 5.68 -29.84 31.29
C GLN A 160 6.23 -28.46 31.67
N PRO A 161 6.39 -28.18 32.99
CA PRO A 161 6.97 -26.94 33.47
C PRO A 161 8.35 -26.75 32.82
N THR A 162 8.48 -25.68 32.06
CA THR A 162 9.66 -25.41 31.24
C THR A 162 10.33 -24.15 31.78
N GLU A 163 11.54 -24.30 32.31
CA GLU A 163 12.40 -23.16 32.60
C GLU A 163 13.15 -22.74 31.33
N TRP A 164 13.36 -21.44 31.16
CA TRP A 164 14.05 -20.91 29.99
C TRP A 164 15.52 -21.34 30.00
N GLY A 165 15.87 -22.27 29.13
CA GLY A 165 17.23 -22.69 28.89
C GLY A 165 17.95 -21.81 27.87
N ILE A 166 19.28 -21.84 27.87
CA ILE A 166 20.10 -21.18 26.84
C ILE A 166 19.75 -21.69 25.43
N ALA A 167 19.44 -22.99 25.31
CA ALA A 167 19.01 -23.60 24.06
C ALA A 167 17.74 -22.94 23.49
N ASP A 168 16.82 -22.51 24.35
CA ASP A 168 15.57 -21.88 23.94
C ASP A 168 15.80 -20.49 23.34
N PHE A 169 16.70 -19.72 23.95
CA PHE A 169 17.13 -18.43 23.41
C PHE A 169 17.84 -18.59 22.07
N VAL A 170 18.68 -19.62 21.93
CA VAL A 170 19.38 -19.91 20.67
C VAL A 170 18.40 -20.31 19.58
N GLU A 171 17.42 -21.17 19.86
CA GLU A 171 16.39 -21.57 18.89
C GLU A 171 15.60 -20.36 18.38
N LEU A 172 15.13 -19.50 19.29
CA LEU A 172 14.41 -18.28 18.92
C LEU A 172 15.30 -17.32 18.12
N ALA A 173 16.55 -17.15 18.53
CA ALA A 173 17.51 -16.33 17.79
C ALA A 173 17.74 -16.86 16.36
N VAL A 174 17.77 -18.18 16.18
CA VAL A 174 17.87 -18.81 14.85
C VAL A 174 16.62 -18.51 14.02
N PHE A 175 15.41 -18.67 14.55
CA PHE A 175 14.20 -18.40 13.76
C PHE A 175 14.03 -16.92 13.39
N TYR A 176 14.33 -16.00 14.32
CA TYR A 176 14.27 -14.57 14.04
C TYR A 176 15.38 -14.12 13.08
N SER A 177 16.59 -14.65 13.20
CA SER A 177 17.67 -14.34 12.25
C SER A 177 17.39 -14.90 10.86
N LEU A 178 16.79 -16.09 10.77
CA LEU A 178 16.38 -16.69 9.49
C LEU A 178 15.28 -15.86 8.82
N PHE A 179 14.33 -15.31 9.59
CA PHE A 179 13.36 -14.33 9.07
C PHE A 179 14.05 -13.10 8.47
N LEU A 180 14.99 -12.48 9.20
CA LEU A 180 15.73 -11.31 8.70
C LEU A 180 16.54 -11.64 7.44
N PHE A 181 17.19 -12.81 7.41
CA PHE A 181 17.92 -13.29 6.24
C PHE A 181 17.00 -13.47 5.03
N CYS A 182 15.83 -14.07 5.23
CA CYS A 182 14.83 -14.25 4.18
C CYS A 182 14.28 -12.92 3.66
N LEU A 183 14.06 -11.91 4.53
CA LEU A 183 13.69 -10.56 4.10
C LEU A 183 14.80 -9.92 3.25
N TRP A 184 16.05 -10.05 3.67
CA TRP A 184 17.20 -9.53 2.93
C TRP A 184 17.36 -10.16 1.54
N LYS A 185 17.03 -11.46 1.40
CA LYS A 185 17.00 -12.14 0.09
C LYS A 185 15.73 -11.88 -0.71
N GLY A 186 14.63 -11.55 -0.04
CA GLY A 186 13.31 -11.36 -0.65
C GLY A 186 13.04 -9.95 -1.15
N ILE A 187 13.68 -8.95 -0.55
CA ILE A 187 13.47 -7.52 -0.83
C ILE A 187 14.72 -6.94 -1.49
N GLU A 188 14.54 -6.24 -2.60
CA GLU A 188 15.59 -5.48 -3.28
C GLU A 188 15.28 -3.98 -3.20
N VAL A 189 16.30 -3.20 -2.92
CA VAL A 189 16.21 -1.74 -2.97
C VAL A 189 16.53 -1.31 -4.38
N ASP A 190 15.59 -0.65 -5.04
CA ASP A 190 15.70 -0.17 -6.41
C ASP A 190 16.71 1.00 -6.49
N LYS A 191 17.99 0.64 -6.67
CA LYS A 191 19.10 1.59 -6.72
C LYS A 191 19.00 2.58 -7.88
N ALA A 192 18.31 2.23 -8.97
CA ALA A 192 18.12 3.09 -10.13
C ALA A 192 17.20 4.29 -9.85
N LYS A 193 16.30 4.17 -8.85
CA LYS A 193 15.51 5.31 -8.36
C LYS A 193 16.26 6.17 -7.34
N LEU A 194 17.20 5.57 -6.60
CA LEU A 194 18.04 6.28 -5.64
C LEU A 194 19.09 7.17 -6.34
N ASN A 195 19.67 6.67 -7.43
CA ASN A 195 20.54 7.43 -8.31
C ASN A 195 19.97 7.40 -9.73
N PRO A 196 19.00 8.28 -10.07
CA PRO A 196 18.59 8.41 -11.46
C PRO A 196 19.82 8.79 -12.28
N ILE A 197 20.08 8.05 -13.36
CA ILE A 197 21.09 8.44 -14.35
C ILE A 197 20.77 9.88 -14.76
N PRO A 198 21.70 10.83 -14.60
CA PRO A 198 21.42 12.23 -14.90
C PRO A 198 21.03 12.33 -16.37
N ASP A 199 19.82 12.82 -16.62
CA ASP A 199 19.36 13.16 -17.97
C ASP A 199 20.17 14.38 -18.44
N ASN A 200 21.30 14.12 -19.10
CA ASN A 200 22.21 15.15 -19.61
C ASN A 200 21.66 15.84 -20.87
N ARG A 201 20.42 15.54 -21.27
CA ARG A 201 19.77 16.18 -22.40
C ARG A 201 19.37 17.59 -22.04
N ASN A 202 19.53 18.46 -23.02
CA ASN A 202 19.17 19.84 -22.90
C ASN A 202 17.65 20.02 -22.70
N PHE A 203 17.17 21.12 -22.11
CA PHE A 203 15.74 21.26 -21.76
C PHE A 203 14.84 21.20 -23.01
N ILE A 204 15.30 21.74 -24.14
CA ILE A 204 14.63 21.62 -25.44
C ILE A 204 14.62 20.17 -25.95
N GLU A 205 15.73 19.45 -25.85
CA GLU A 205 15.83 18.04 -26.24
C GLU A 205 14.95 17.14 -25.37
N ARG A 206 14.77 17.47 -24.10
CA ARG A 206 13.85 16.76 -23.20
C ARG A 206 12.40 16.92 -23.64
N ILE A 207 12.02 18.11 -24.11
CA ILE A 207 10.68 18.34 -24.68
C ILE A 207 10.50 17.55 -25.97
N TRP A 208 11.46 17.60 -26.89
CA TRP A 208 11.40 16.84 -28.14
C TRP A 208 11.41 15.33 -27.92
N GLY A 209 12.25 14.85 -27.01
CA GLY A 209 12.27 13.45 -26.58
C GLY A 209 10.93 13.03 -25.98
N GLY A 210 10.34 13.87 -25.13
CA GLY A 210 9.01 13.65 -24.54
C GLY A 210 7.89 13.55 -25.58
N ILE A 211 7.93 14.38 -26.64
CA ILE A 211 6.98 14.30 -27.77
C ILE A 211 7.15 12.99 -28.54
N ARG A 212 8.40 12.59 -28.82
CA ARG A 212 8.70 11.34 -29.54
C ARG A 212 8.29 10.10 -28.73
N ASP A 213 8.53 10.13 -27.42
CA ASP A 213 8.15 9.05 -26.51
C ASP A 213 6.62 8.99 -26.37
N ALA A 214 5.94 10.14 -26.35
CA ALA A 214 4.48 10.21 -26.39
C ALA A 214 3.91 9.58 -27.66
N GLU A 215 4.50 9.85 -28.83
CA GLU A 215 4.08 9.26 -30.11
C GLU A 215 4.28 7.73 -30.10
N ARG A 216 5.39 7.26 -29.54
CA ARG A 216 5.67 5.82 -29.39
C ARG A 216 4.63 5.17 -28.48
N ASP A 217 4.35 5.76 -27.32
CA ASP A 217 3.42 5.21 -26.34
C ASP A 217 1.97 5.27 -26.81
N GLN A 218 1.62 6.25 -27.64
CA GLN A 218 0.30 6.36 -28.26
C GLN A 218 -0.05 5.13 -29.13
N ARG A 219 0.96 4.41 -29.65
CA ARG A 219 0.76 3.17 -30.42
C ARG A 219 0.27 2.01 -29.55
N SER A 220 0.55 2.04 -28.24
CA SER A 220 0.12 1.00 -27.28
C SER A 220 -1.00 1.47 -26.35
N ASP A 221 -0.97 2.73 -25.93
CA ASP A 221 -1.92 3.35 -25.01
C ASP A 221 -2.13 4.82 -25.42
N ILE A 222 -3.27 5.08 -26.05
CA ILE A 222 -3.62 6.39 -26.61
C ILE A 222 -3.72 7.45 -25.50
N GLU A 223 -4.22 7.09 -24.32
CA GLU A 223 -4.42 8.04 -23.22
C GLU A 223 -3.08 8.41 -22.57
N MET A 224 -2.19 7.44 -22.42
CA MET A 224 -0.83 7.69 -21.94
C MET A 224 -0.01 8.53 -22.92
N GLY A 225 -0.10 8.24 -24.22
CA GLY A 225 0.55 9.06 -25.25
C GLY A 225 0.04 10.51 -25.23
N ALA A 226 -1.29 10.70 -25.19
CA ALA A 226 -1.89 12.03 -25.17
C ALA A 226 -1.48 12.87 -23.94
N THR A 227 -1.39 12.25 -22.77
CA THR A 227 -0.97 12.96 -21.54
C THR A 227 0.49 13.40 -21.59
N LYS A 228 1.40 12.53 -22.04
CA LYS A 228 2.83 12.87 -22.22
C LYS A 228 3.05 13.93 -23.29
N ALA A 229 2.30 13.86 -24.38
CA ALA A 229 2.32 14.90 -25.41
C ALA A 229 1.88 16.25 -24.84
N ASN A 230 0.76 16.29 -24.11
CA ASN A 230 0.24 17.52 -23.52
C ASN A 230 1.20 18.14 -22.49
N GLU A 231 1.86 17.32 -21.69
CA GLU A 231 2.90 17.78 -20.76
C GLU A 231 4.08 18.43 -21.50
N SER A 232 4.55 17.78 -22.57
CA SER A 232 5.64 18.28 -23.41
C SER A 232 5.26 19.59 -24.11
N PHE A 233 4.07 19.67 -24.69
CA PHE A 233 3.53 20.90 -25.28
C PHE A 233 3.39 22.03 -24.26
N THR A 234 2.92 21.73 -23.05
CA THR A 234 2.81 22.72 -21.98
C THR A 234 4.17 23.30 -21.61
N ASN A 235 5.20 22.45 -21.53
CA ASN A 235 6.56 22.89 -21.24
C ASN A 235 7.14 23.74 -22.38
N LEU A 236 6.87 23.38 -23.65
CA LEU A 236 7.23 24.19 -24.81
C LEU A 236 6.58 25.59 -24.79
N VAL A 237 5.27 25.64 -24.53
CA VAL A 237 4.53 26.91 -24.44
C VAL A 237 5.07 27.80 -23.33
N LYS A 238 5.50 27.21 -22.20
CA LYS A 238 6.14 27.96 -21.11
C LYS A 238 7.49 28.56 -21.52
N LEU A 239 8.33 27.81 -22.25
CA LEU A 239 9.59 28.33 -22.80
C LEU A 239 9.34 29.49 -23.77
N LEU A 240 8.38 29.32 -24.70
CA LEU A 240 7.98 30.38 -25.62
C LEU A 240 7.42 31.60 -24.86
N GLY A 241 6.69 31.38 -23.78
CA GLY A 241 6.23 32.42 -22.86
C GLY A 241 7.39 33.17 -22.20
N ALA A 242 8.49 32.50 -21.86
CA ALA A 242 9.69 33.13 -21.31
C ALA A 242 10.44 33.94 -22.39
N ALA A 243 10.63 33.37 -23.58
CA ALA A 243 11.25 34.05 -24.72
C ALA A 243 10.47 35.30 -25.17
N THR A 244 9.15 35.21 -25.25
CA THR A 244 8.29 36.35 -25.58
C THR A 244 8.35 37.44 -24.50
N SER A 245 8.36 37.06 -23.22
CA SER A 245 8.53 38.00 -22.11
C SER A 245 9.87 38.74 -22.17
N LEU A 246 10.94 38.07 -22.61
CA LEU A 246 12.24 38.68 -22.87
C LEU A 246 12.17 39.67 -24.04
N ASN A 247 11.59 39.27 -25.17
CA ASN A 247 11.44 40.14 -26.34
C ASN A 247 10.62 41.39 -26.02
N VAL A 248 9.56 41.24 -25.21
CA VAL A 248 8.79 42.40 -24.74
C VAL A 248 9.62 43.25 -23.78
N ALA A 249 10.48 42.66 -22.94
CA ALA A 249 11.40 43.44 -22.11
C ALA A 249 12.40 44.26 -22.95
N ALA A 250 12.93 43.67 -24.02
CA ALA A 250 13.82 44.35 -24.97
C ALA A 250 13.09 45.47 -25.73
N ALA A 251 11.91 45.19 -26.29
CA ALA A 251 11.12 46.20 -26.99
C ALA A 251 10.73 47.38 -26.07
N SER A 252 10.31 47.10 -24.83
CA SER A 252 10.03 48.16 -23.85
C SER A 252 11.28 48.98 -23.48
N LEU A 253 12.47 48.37 -23.54
CA LEU A 253 13.72 49.10 -23.32
C LEU A 253 14.04 50.01 -24.51
N ASP A 254 13.84 49.52 -25.74
CA ASP A 254 14.02 50.28 -26.98
C ASP A 254 13.05 51.47 -27.08
N GLU A 255 11.83 51.31 -26.57
CA GLU A 255 10.82 52.37 -26.45
C GLU A 255 11.10 53.36 -25.30
N GLY A 256 12.11 53.11 -24.48
CA GLY A 256 12.50 53.97 -23.35
C GLY A 256 11.73 53.71 -22.03
N ASP A 257 10.85 52.71 -21.97
CA ASP A 257 10.19 52.27 -20.73
C ASP A 257 11.08 51.30 -19.94
N VAL A 258 12.11 51.87 -19.31
CA VAL A 258 13.08 51.16 -18.48
C VAL A 258 12.40 50.42 -17.31
N LYS A 259 11.30 50.96 -16.76
CA LYS A 259 10.61 50.37 -15.61
C LYS A 259 9.89 49.09 -16.00
N LEU A 260 9.18 49.10 -17.13
CA LEU A 260 8.49 47.93 -17.65
C LEU A 260 9.48 46.86 -18.11
N ALA A 261 10.53 47.26 -18.82
CA ALA A 261 11.63 46.39 -19.23
C ALA A 261 12.27 45.68 -18.03
N PHE A 262 12.65 46.46 -17.00
CA PHE A 262 13.26 45.92 -15.79
C PHE A 262 12.32 44.98 -15.01
N ASN A 263 11.03 45.28 -14.93
CA ASN A 263 10.06 44.40 -14.26
C ASN A 263 9.91 43.05 -14.98
N LYS A 264 9.87 43.05 -16.32
CA LYS A 264 9.80 41.82 -17.12
C LYS A 264 11.09 41.02 -17.02
N TRP A 265 12.23 41.69 -17.13
CA TRP A 265 13.54 41.10 -16.92
C TRP A 265 13.67 40.47 -15.52
N LYS A 266 13.25 41.18 -14.47
CA LYS A 266 13.26 40.68 -13.09
C LYS A 266 12.33 39.47 -12.92
N ASN A 267 11.18 39.42 -13.59
CA ASN A 267 10.30 38.26 -13.56
C ASN A 267 10.93 37.01 -14.21
N LEU A 268 11.86 37.19 -15.14
CA LEU A 268 12.61 36.12 -15.80
C LEU A 268 13.85 35.70 -15.01
N THR A 269 14.57 36.63 -14.40
CA THR A 269 15.90 36.34 -13.80
C THR A 269 15.89 36.14 -12.29
N HIS A 270 14.88 36.68 -11.59
CA HIS A 270 14.85 36.61 -10.14
C HIS A 270 14.37 35.23 -9.67
N ARG A 271 14.96 34.71 -8.57
CA ARG A 271 14.62 33.39 -8.00
C ARG A 271 13.12 33.16 -7.76
N LYS A 272 12.40 34.21 -7.35
CA LYS A 272 10.94 34.21 -7.10
C LYS A 272 10.09 34.63 -8.32
N GLY A 273 10.70 34.88 -9.47
CA GLY A 273 10.01 35.24 -10.70
C GLY A 273 9.15 34.08 -11.22
N LYS A 274 7.97 34.38 -11.75
CA LYS A 274 7.01 33.36 -12.21
C LYS A 274 7.56 32.55 -13.38
N GLN A 275 8.36 33.19 -14.23
CA GLN A 275 8.94 32.58 -15.43
C GLN A 275 10.41 32.18 -15.25
N ASN A 276 10.97 32.29 -14.05
CA ASN A 276 12.40 32.07 -13.83
C ASN A 276 12.86 30.64 -14.12
N LYS A 277 12.06 29.64 -13.74
CA LYS A 277 12.38 28.24 -14.06
C LYS A 277 12.41 27.99 -15.57
N ASP A 278 11.43 28.56 -16.28
CA ASP A 278 11.28 28.39 -17.73
C ASP A 278 12.38 29.17 -18.47
N TRP A 279 12.69 30.39 -18.02
CA TRP A 279 13.81 31.19 -18.53
C TRP A 279 15.15 30.50 -18.33
N LYS A 280 15.43 29.99 -17.13
CA LYS A 280 16.68 29.29 -16.84
C LYS A 280 16.84 28.04 -17.73
N GLY A 281 15.78 27.26 -17.89
CA GLY A 281 15.80 26.10 -18.81
C GLY A 281 16.03 26.51 -20.26
N LEU A 282 15.45 27.63 -20.70
CA LEU A 282 15.68 28.18 -22.04
C LEU A 282 17.12 28.68 -22.22
N SER A 283 17.65 29.48 -21.28
CA SER A 283 18.99 30.06 -21.38
C SER A 283 20.06 28.98 -21.36
N GLU A 284 19.97 28.03 -20.42
CA GLU A 284 20.85 26.85 -20.39
C GLU A 284 20.75 26.07 -21.71
N SER A 285 19.57 26.04 -22.33
CA SER A 285 19.41 25.38 -23.62
C SER A 285 20.06 26.09 -24.79
N LEU A 286 19.96 27.41 -24.81
CA LEU A 286 20.58 28.23 -25.85
C LEU A 286 22.11 28.22 -25.71
N ASP A 287 22.61 28.26 -24.47
CA ASP A 287 24.06 28.19 -24.18
C ASP A 287 24.63 26.85 -24.67
N GLN A 288 23.96 25.72 -24.38
CA GLN A 288 24.39 24.40 -24.84
C GLN A 288 24.22 24.17 -26.36
N ALA A 289 23.27 24.83 -27.01
CA ALA A 289 23.12 24.75 -28.46
C ALA A 289 24.27 25.45 -29.22
N GLY A 290 25.01 26.34 -28.54
CA GLY A 290 26.21 26.98 -29.06
C GLY A 290 27.50 26.17 -28.87
N ASP A 291 27.51 25.23 -27.93
CA ASP A 291 28.60 24.27 -27.75
C ASP A 291 28.40 23.10 -28.72
N PHE A 292 28.93 23.24 -29.93
CA PHE A 292 29.13 22.08 -30.79
C PHE A 292 30.23 21.24 -30.16
N ILE A 293 29.90 20.00 -29.78
CA ILE A 293 30.90 19.00 -29.46
C ILE A 293 31.76 18.89 -30.73
N GLU A 294 33.03 19.34 -30.67
CA GLU A 294 34.01 18.98 -31.69
C GLU A 294 34.01 17.45 -31.72
N GLU A 295 33.47 16.87 -32.79
CA GLU A 295 33.56 15.43 -33.02
C GLU A 295 35.05 15.09 -33.03
N GLU A 296 35.54 14.42 -31.98
CA GLU A 296 36.84 13.78 -32.01
C GLU A 296 36.83 12.79 -33.18
N GLU A 297 37.59 13.10 -34.24
CA GLU A 297 37.89 12.22 -35.38
C GLU A 297 38.48 10.87 -34.94
#